data_AF-A0A6J6VNY4-F1
#
_entry.id   AF-A0A6J6VNY4-F1
#
_cell.length_a   1.000
_cell.length_b   1.000
_cell.length_c   1.000
_cell.angle_alpha   90.00
_cell.angle_beta   90.00
_cell.angle_gamma   90.00
#
_symmetry.space_group_name_H-M   'P 1'
#
loop_
_entity.id
_entity.type
_entity.pdbx_description
1 polymer ?
#
loop_
_entity_poly.entity_id
_entity_poly.type
_entity_poly.pdbx_seq_one_letter_code
_entity_poly.pdbx_strand_id
1 'polypeptide(L)'
;MVYRFLPHPTNPDECTFDLLFLRFPADGQAPPPPAQPYDIDVHESYMSAPGIDQGLGYVYDQDTDNMAAQTRGFKGSMRTSQVSGNYQEIRARHLHQTIDAYLARL
;
A
#
# COMPACT_ATOMS: atom_id res chain seq x y z
N MET A 1 -3.20 -11.40 -6.60
CA MET A 1 -2.72 -10.03 -6.36
C MET A 1 -1.96 -10.02 -5.05
N VAL A 2 -0.79 -9.40 -5.00
CA VAL A 2 0.03 -9.31 -3.79
C VAL A 2 0.47 -7.86 -3.62
N TYR A 3 0.39 -7.39 -2.38
CA TYR A 3 0.81 -6.06 -1.97
C TYR A 3 2.12 -6.16 -1.22
N ARG A 4 3.10 -5.32 -1.57
CA ARG A 4 4.35 -5.20 -0.83
C ARG A 4 4.64 -3.72 -0.57
N PHE A 5 4.75 -3.37 0.71
CA PHE A 5 5.17 -2.05 1.15
C PHE A 5 6.63 -2.14 1.61
N LEU A 6 7.50 -1.38 0.97
CA LEU A 6 8.92 -1.28 1.33
C LEU A 6 9.17 0.12 1.91
N PRO A 7 9.55 0.24 3.20
CA PRO A 7 9.79 1.54 3.81
C PRO A 7 10.97 2.24 3.13
N HIS A 8 10.86 3.56 2.94
CA HIS A 8 11.99 4.33 2.43
C HIS A 8 13.14 4.32 3.46
N PRO A 9 14.42 4.18 3.04
CA PRO A 9 15.54 3.98 3.97
C PRO A 9 15.73 5.08 5.01
N THR A 10 15.35 6.32 4.68
CA THR A 10 15.62 7.50 5.51
C THR A 10 14.43 8.45 5.66
N ASN A 11 13.29 8.16 5.03
CA ASN A 11 12.13 9.05 5.02
C ASN A 11 10.91 8.28 5.54
N PRO A 12 10.42 8.55 6.75
CA PRO A 12 9.28 7.82 7.31
C PRO A 12 7.96 8.10 6.60
N ASP A 13 7.91 9.12 5.72
CA ASP A 13 6.70 9.52 5.00
C ASP A 13 6.56 8.87 3.62
N GLU A 14 7.58 8.10 3.22
CA GLU A 14 7.65 7.51 1.89
C GLU A 14 7.84 6.00 1.99
N CYS A 15 7.25 5.29 1.02
CA CYS A 15 7.47 3.88 0.81
C CYS A 15 7.30 3.56 -0.67
N THR A 16 7.93 2.49 -1.13
CA THR A 16 7.61 1.88 -2.41
C THR A 16 6.43 0.92 -2.19
N PHE A 17 5.37 1.09 -2.96
CA PHE A 17 4.21 0.21 -2.95
C PHE A 17 4.15 -0.62 -4.22
N ASP A 18 4.54 -1.89 -4.13
CA ASP A 18 4.48 -2.79 -5.27
C ASP A 18 3.11 -3.48 -5.36
N LEU A 19 2.49 -3.37 -6.53
CA LEU A 19 1.28 -4.09 -6.91
C LEU A 19 1.61 -5.24 -7.86
N LEU A 20 1.63 -6.47 -7.34
CA LEU A 20 1.96 -7.65 -8.13
C LEU A 20 0.70 -8.41 -8.59
N PHE A 21 0.45 -8.40 -9.89
CA PHE A 21 -0.60 -9.18 -10.54
C PHE A 21 -0.06 -10.52 -11.04
N LEU A 22 -0.10 -11.51 -10.15
CA LEU A 22 0.32 -12.88 -10.46
C LEU A 22 -0.82 -13.64 -11.14
N ARG A 23 -0.52 -14.30 -12.28
CA ARG A 23 -1.44 -15.19 -13.00
C ARG A 23 -0.76 -16.55 -13.20
N PHE A 24 -1.52 -17.61 -12.99
CA PHE A 24 -1.08 -18.94 -13.41
C PHE A 24 -1.16 -19.04 -14.95
N PRO A 25 -0.23 -19.77 -15.59
CA PRO A 25 -0.40 -20.11 -16.99
C PRO A 25 -1.67 -20.96 -17.17
N ALA A 26 -2.21 -20.93 -18.39
CA ALA A 26 -3.26 -21.88 -18.75
C ALA A 26 -2.71 -23.33 -18.68
N ASP A 27 -3.59 -24.29 -18.43
CA ASP A 27 -3.20 -25.70 -18.31
C ASP A 27 -2.41 -26.18 -19.53
N GLY A 28 -1.29 -26.85 -19.27
CA GLY A 28 -0.38 -27.35 -20.30
C GLY A 28 0.49 -26.28 -20.98
N GLN A 29 0.37 -25.00 -20.61
CA GLN A 29 1.24 -23.93 -21.13
C GLN A 29 2.40 -23.65 -20.18
N ALA A 30 3.56 -23.31 -20.75
CA ALA A 30 4.67 -22.79 -19.97
C ALA A 30 4.32 -21.41 -19.38
N PRO A 31 4.82 -21.04 -18.19
CA PRO A 31 4.72 -19.69 -17.67
C PRO A 31 5.31 -18.68 -18.67
N PRO A 32 4.67 -17.51 -18.87
CA PRO A 32 5.28 -16.45 -19.65
C PRO A 32 6.55 -15.95 -18.93
N PRO A 33 7.46 -15.26 -19.64
CA PRO A 33 8.54 -14.53 -18.99
C PRO A 33 8.01 -13.55 -17.92
N PRO A 34 8.79 -13.24 -16.88
CA PRO A 34 8.42 -12.24 -15.89
C PRO A 34 8.01 -10.92 -16.54
N ALA A 35 6.93 -10.31 -16.05
CA ALA A 35 6.52 -8.98 -16.49
C ALA A 35 7.60 -7.95 -16.12
N GLN A 36 7.83 -7.00 -17.02
CA GLN A 36 8.66 -5.85 -16.68
C GLN A 36 7.88 -4.93 -15.72
N PRO A 37 8.51 -4.43 -14.65
CA PRO A 37 7.89 -3.43 -13.79
C PRO A 37 7.48 -2.19 -14.59
N TYR A 38 6.36 -1.59 -14.19
CA TYR A 38 5.94 -0.29 -14.66
C TYR A 38 5.94 0.66 -13.47
N ASP A 39 6.89 1.59 -13.49
CA ASP A 39 7.06 2.56 -12.41
C ASP A 39 6.02 3.67 -12.55
N ILE A 40 5.37 4.01 -11.44
CA ILE A 40 4.37 5.07 -11.34
C ILE A 40 4.85 6.02 -10.24
N ASP A 41 4.96 7.31 -10.56
CA ASP A 41 5.29 8.35 -9.57
C ASP A 41 4.04 8.72 -8.73
N VAL A 42 4.24 9.36 -7.58
CA VAL A 42 3.19 9.71 -6.60
C VAL A 42 2.11 10.65 -7.13
N HIS A 43 2.33 11.27 -8.28
CA HIS A 43 1.38 12.17 -8.95
C HIS A 43 0.78 11.56 -10.22
N GLU A 44 1.20 10.36 -10.59
CA GLU A 44 0.69 9.63 -11.72
C GLU A 44 -0.43 8.68 -11.30
N SER A 45 -1.45 8.56 -12.15
CA SER A 45 -2.56 7.64 -11.88
C SER A 45 -2.12 6.20 -12.14
N TYR A 46 -2.57 5.26 -11.31
CA TYR A 46 -2.41 3.84 -11.55
C TYR A 46 -3.03 3.39 -12.87
N MET A 47 -4.05 4.10 -13.38
CA MET A 47 -4.69 3.82 -14.67
C MET A 47 -3.75 3.96 -15.87
N SER A 48 -2.61 4.66 -15.71
CA SER A 48 -1.57 4.78 -16.74
C SER A 48 -0.84 3.47 -17.02
N ALA A 49 -0.84 2.53 -16.07
CA ALA A 49 -0.13 1.26 -16.20
C ALA A 49 -0.72 0.37 -17.31
N PRO A 50 0.12 -0.09 -18.26
CA PRO A 50 -0.33 -1.00 -19.30
C PRO A 50 -0.93 -2.30 -18.74
N GLY A 51 -2.18 -2.59 -19.13
CA GLY A 51 -2.85 -3.84 -18.75
C GLY A 51 -3.53 -3.85 -17.38
N ILE A 52 -3.55 -2.71 -16.67
CA ILE A 52 -4.35 -2.57 -15.46
C ILE A 52 -5.85 -2.47 -15.78
N ASP A 53 -6.68 -3.08 -14.95
CA ASP A 53 -8.12 -2.81 -14.99
C ASP A 53 -8.36 -1.37 -14.53
N GLN A 54 -9.08 -0.59 -15.34
CA GLN A 54 -9.24 0.85 -15.11
C GLN A 54 -10.05 1.15 -13.84
N GLY A 55 -11.05 0.31 -13.52
CA GLY A 55 -11.82 0.46 -12.29
C GLY A 55 -10.94 0.21 -11.06
N LEU A 56 -10.10 -0.82 -11.11
CA LEU A 56 -9.14 -1.12 -10.05
C LEU A 56 -8.06 -0.04 -9.92
N GLY A 57 -7.53 0.48 -11.04
CA GLY A 57 -6.59 1.60 -11.05
C GLY A 57 -7.15 2.83 -10.33
N TYR A 58 -8.40 3.20 -10.62
CA TYR A 58 -9.07 4.30 -9.95
C TYR A 58 -9.26 4.09 -8.44
N VAL A 59 -9.50 2.85 -7.99
CA VAL A 59 -9.55 2.52 -6.56
C VAL A 59 -8.19 2.75 -5.88
N TYR A 60 -7.09 2.40 -6.55
CA TYR A 60 -5.75 2.66 -5.99
C TYR A 60 -5.38 4.13 -5.95
N ASP A 61 -5.81 4.92 -6.93
CA ASP A 61 -5.68 6.38 -6.89
C ASP A 61 -6.36 6.91 -5.60
N GLN A 62 -7.59 6.46 -5.32
CA GLN A 62 -8.32 6.85 -4.11
C GLN A 62 -7.63 6.44 -2.81
N ASP A 63 -7.10 5.21 -2.74
CA ASP A 63 -6.41 4.72 -1.56
C ASP A 63 -5.13 5.52 -1.27
N THR A 64 -4.35 5.85 -2.30
CA THR A 64 -3.12 6.63 -2.15
C THR A 64 -3.38 8.10 -1.85
N ASP A 65 -4.41 8.70 -2.44
CA ASP A 65 -4.89 10.04 -2.07
C ASP A 65 -5.28 10.10 -0.59
N ASN A 66 -5.99 9.08 -0.10
CA ASN A 66 -6.37 8.96 1.31
C ASN A 66 -5.15 8.82 2.22
N MET A 67 -4.16 8.00 1.85
CA MET A 67 -2.91 7.85 2.61
C MET A 67 -2.13 9.18 2.70
N ALA A 68 -2.04 9.92 1.60
CA ALA A 68 -1.38 11.22 1.57
C ALA A 68 -2.12 12.24 2.44
N ALA A 69 -3.47 12.28 2.36
CA ALA A 69 -4.30 13.13 3.20
C ALA A 69 -4.17 12.78 4.70
N GLN A 70 -4.16 11.49 5.03
CA GLN A 70 -4.00 11.01 6.39
C GLN A 70 -2.63 11.40 6.97
N THR A 71 -1.55 11.24 6.20
CA THR A 71 -0.19 11.63 6.62
C THR A 71 -0.09 13.12 6.92
N ARG A 72 -0.67 13.98 6.05
CA ARG A 72 -0.78 15.42 6.32
C ARG A 72 -1.59 15.71 7.58
N GLY A 73 -2.69 14.99 7.78
CA GLY A 73 -3.54 15.10 8.97
C GLY A 73 -2.79 14.75 10.27
N PHE A 74 -1.99 13.67 10.26
CA PHE A 74 -1.18 13.29 11.42
C PHE A 74 -0.16 14.36 11.79
N LYS A 75 0.53 14.93 10.79
CA LYS A 75 1.51 16.00 11.01
C LYS A 75 0.90 17.33 11.44
N GLY A 76 -0.32 17.63 10.98
CA GLY A 76 -1.04 18.86 11.31
C GLY A 76 -1.89 18.76 12.59
N SER A 77 -2.05 17.57 13.16
CA SER A 77 -2.90 17.33 14.32
C SER A 77 -2.25 17.82 15.62
N MET A 78 -3.03 18.53 16.45
CA MET A 78 -2.64 18.83 17.85
C MET A 78 -2.72 17.60 18.76
N ARG A 79 -3.46 16.56 18.36
CA ARG A 79 -3.48 15.28 19.07
C ARG A 79 -2.28 14.45 18.66
N THR A 80 -1.58 13.90 19.64
CA THR A 80 -0.37 13.08 19.48
C THR A 80 -0.65 11.59 19.28
N SER A 81 -1.93 11.19 19.19
CA SER A 81 -2.34 9.78 19.12
C SER A 81 -3.49 9.58 18.14
N GLN A 82 -3.49 8.44 17.45
CA GLN A 82 -4.61 7.99 16.62
C GLN A 82 -5.77 7.48 17.49
N VAL A 83 -7.00 7.79 17.10
CA VAL A 83 -8.22 7.22 17.69
C VAL A 83 -8.82 6.25 16.69
N SER A 84 -8.96 4.99 17.08
CA SER A 84 -9.54 3.94 16.23
C SER A 84 -10.98 3.61 16.62
N GLY A 85 -11.86 3.49 15.63
CA GLY A 85 -13.22 2.98 15.76
C GLY A 85 -13.27 1.60 16.40
N ASN A 86 -14.20 1.43 17.33
CA ASN A 86 -14.26 0.24 18.18
C ASN A 86 -14.52 -1.05 17.39
N TYR A 87 -15.38 -1.00 16.38
CA TYR A 87 -15.80 -2.19 15.63
C TYR A 87 -15.03 -2.39 14.31
N GLN A 88 -14.89 -1.33 13.52
CA GLN A 88 -14.39 -1.44 12.14
C GLN A 88 -12.86 -1.53 12.03
N GLU A 89 -12.13 -1.10 13.06
CA GLU A 89 -10.65 -0.96 12.99
C GLU A 89 -9.91 -1.92 13.92
N ILE A 90 -10.54 -3.05 14.26
CA ILE A 90 -9.91 -4.07 15.13
C ILE A 90 -8.60 -4.60 14.53
N ARG A 91 -8.53 -4.77 13.20
CA ARG A 91 -7.31 -5.26 12.52
C ARG A 91 -6.18 -4.23 12.52
N ALA A 92 -6.48 -2.97 12.26
CA ALA A 92 -5.48 -1.90 12.33
C ALA A 92 -4.92 -1.78 13.75
N ARG A 93 -5.80 -1.82 14.76
CA ARG A 93 -5.40 -1.81 16.17
C ARG A 93 -4.51 -3.00 16.53
N HIS A 94 -4.87 -4.20 16.10
CA HIS A 94 -4.07 -5.40 16.32
C HIS A 94 -2.68 -5.31 15.67
N LEU A 95 -2.60 -4.73 14.46
CA LEU A 95 -1.32 -4.47 13.79
C LEU A 95 -0.43 -3.55 14.63
N HIS A 96 -0.94 -2.40 15.10
CA HIS A 96 -0.17 -1.50 15.95
C HIS A 96 0.31 -2.17 17.25
N GLN A 97 -0.56 -2.90 17.94
CA GLN A 97 -0.18 -3.66 19.14
C GLN A 97 0.92 -4.69 18.87
N THR A 98 0.88 -5.32 17.70
CA THR A 98 1.90 -6.30 17.29
C THR A 98 3.23 -5.59 17.04
N ILE A 99 3.23 -4.47 16.33
CA ILE A 99 4.42 -3.65 16.08
C ILE A 99 5.04 -3.20 17.40
N ASP A 100 4.24 -2.64 18.32
CA ASP A 100 4.69 -2.20 19.64
C ASP A 100 5.37 -3.34 20.42
N ALA A 101 4.81 -4.56 20.36
CA ALA A 101 5.38 -5.73 21.01
C ALA A 101 6.73 -6.17 20.42
N TYR A 102 6.97 -5.96 19.13
CA TYR A 102 8.28 -6.19 18.51
C TYR A 102 9.28 -5.09 18.89
N LEU A 103 8.87 -3.83 18.85
CA LEU A 103 9.72 -2.69 19.19
C LEU A 103 10.16 -2.72 20.67
N ALA A 104 9.30 -3.18 21.58
CA ALA A 104 9.64 -3.35 22.99
C ALA A 104 10.70 -4.43 23.27
N ARG A 105 11.09 -5.23 22.27
CA ARG A 105 12.15 -6.24 22.37
C ARG A 105 13.51 -5.78 21.82
N LEU A 106 13.54 -4.61 21.18
CA LEU A 106 14.78 -3.96 20.72
C LEU A 106 15.45 -3.24 21.88
#